data_AF-A0A535F6F6-F1
#
_entry.id   AF-A0A535F6F6-F1
#
_cell.length_a   1.000
_cell.length_b   1.000
_cell.length_c   1.000
_cell.angle_alpha   90.00
_cell.angle_beta   90.00
_cell.angle_gamma   90.00
#
_symmetry.space_group_name_H-M   'P 1'
#
loop_
_entity.id
_entity.type
_entity.pdbx_description
1 polymer ?
#
loop_
_entity_poly.entity_id
_entity_poly.type
_entity_poly.pdbx_seq_one_letter_code
_entity_poly.pdbx_strand_id
1 'polypeptide(L)'
;MYLGNYFLNRESLIPSQELQRMIFPHIEESRIIMESLSIERQDVATQCFLDFLKWCRVVLLQDVVFLRQKFPLLPLWRKSPFNQPAFEDFSTRLLHEVKHGNDPMYIQIAKTVPHLAHLLQNQFNNTLDTINTQYNSNEIRMNRVETGLNECLQYMKPMSSFTTRLLSEGLVTRTVITVESDSLDNCNNNDRLLKSFTAAVDNSSSHSASIQDISIPQYRLNSTIKTVMDLWEEYDRGFIPGIDMPRGPAIRDLNERFGVKWRVNDKCRKPYSRRRLI
;
A
#
# COMPACT_ATOMS: atom_id res chain seq x y z
N MET A 1 7.78 11.86 -12.75
CA MET A 1 8.32 11.35 -11.48
C MET A 1 8.29 9.83 -11.57
N TYR A 2 9.39 9.20 -12.00
CA TYR A 2 9.46 7.75 -12.22
C TYR A 2 9.68 7.07 -10.86
N LEU A 3 8.62 6.54 -10.25
CA LEU A 3 8.78 5.64 -9.11
C LEU A 3 9.47 4.36 -9.59
N GLY A 4 10.59 4.03 -8.96
CA GLY A 4 11.35 2.80 -9.20
C GLY A 4 10.55 1.57 -8.82
N ASN A 5 9.81 1.01 -9.79
CA ASN A 5 9.08 -0.24 -9.65
C ASN A 5 9.95 -1.45 -10.01
N TYR A 6 11.06 -1.64 -9.30
CA TYR A 6 11.86 -2.86 -9.43
C TYR A 6 11.88 -3.60 -8.10
N PHE A 7 10.74 -4.18 -7.72
CA PHE A 7 10.79 -5.30 -6.80
C PHE A 7 11.27 -6.51 -7.60
N LEU A 8 12.58 -6.75 -7.56
CA LEU A 8 13.12 -8.04 -7.94
C LEU A 8 13.08 -8.89 -6.70
N ASN A 9 12.39 -10.01 -6.75
CA ASN A 9 12.41 -11.03 -5.69
C ASN A 9 13.77 -11.76 -5.71
N ARG A 10 14.87 -10.99 -5.58
CA ARG A 10 16.22 -11.52 -5.39
C ARG A 10 16.19 -12.23 -4.05
N GLU A 11 16.65 -13.47 -4.00
CA GLU A 11 16.57 -14.38 -2.84
C GLU A 11 15.27 -15.15 -2.62
N SER A 12 14.30 -15.15 -3.55
CA SER A 12 13.11 -16.01 -3.43
C SER A 12 13.45 -17.50 -3.29
N LEU A 13 14.52 -17.92 -3.98
CA LEU A 13 15.02 -19.28 -3.97
C LEU A 13 16.54 -19.27 -3.80
N ILE A 14 17.00 -19.89 -2.72
CA ILE A 14 18.43 -20.07 -2.44
C ILE A 14 18.93 -21.28 -3.24
N PRO A 15 19.95 -21.15 -4.09
CA PRO A 15 20.54 -22.28 -4.81
C PRO A 15 21.13 -23.31 -3.86
N SER A 16 21.20 -24.59 -4.25
CA SER A 16 21.80 -25.64 -3.39
C SER A 16 23.27 -25.34 -3.08
N GLN A 17 23.75 -25.78 -1.92
CA GLN A 17 25.14 -25.55 -1.51
C GLN A 17 26.15 -26.17 -2.49
N GLU A 18 25.81 -27.29 -3.11
CA GLU A 18 26.63 -27.94 -4.14
C GLU A 18 26.82 -27.05 -5.37
N LEU A 19 25.72 -26.48 -5.86
CA LEU A 19 25.73 -25.58 -7.02
C LEU A 19 26.49 -24.28 -6.71
N GLN A 20 26.33 -23.78 -5.48
CA GLN A 20 27.07 -22.64 -4.98
C GLN A 20 28.58 -22.91 -4.98
N ARG A 21 29.04 -24.03 -4.44
CA ARG A 21 30.48 -24.38 -4.36
C ARG A 21 31.14 -24.53 -5.73
N MET A 22 30.39 -24.78 -6.79
CA MET A 22 30.93 -24.83 -8.16
C MET A 22 31.32 -23.45 -8.72
N ILE A 23 30.80 -22.35 -8.15
CA ILE A 23 31.17 -20.98 -8.54
C ILE A 23 32.05 -20.41 -7.43
N PHE A 24 33.28 -20.00 -7.76
CA PHE A 24 34.29 -19.54 -6.78
C PHE A 24 34.61 -20.59 -5.68
N PRO A 25 35.14 -21.77 -6.02
CA PRO A 25 35.30 -22.90 -5.09
C PRO A 25 36.22 -22.62 -3.89
N HIS A 26 37.14 -21.67 -4.01
CA HIS A 26 38.16 -21.38 -2.98
C HIS A 26 37.67 -20.45 -1.87
N ILE A 27 36.42 -19.96 -1.90
CA ILE A 27 35.91 -19.04 -0.89
C ILE A 27 35.91 -19.68 0.50
N GLU A 28 35.43 -20.91 0.60
CA GLU A 28 35.34 -21.66 1.86
C GLU A 28 36.73 -21.94 2.44
N GLU A 29 37.67 -22.37 1.60
CA GLU A 29 39.06 -22.61 1.98
C GLU A 29 39.75 -21.33 2.45
N SER A 30 39.61 -20.23 1.70
CA SER A 30 40.19 -18.93 2.03
C SER A 30 39.63 -18.38 3.34
N ARG A 31 38.36 -18.67 3.65
CA ARG A 31 37.74 -18.29 4.93
C ARG A 31 38.36 -19.05 6.10
N ILE A 32 38.52 -20.37 5.97
CA ILE A 32 39.15 -21.19 7.01
C ILE A 32 40.59 -20.71 7.26
N ILE A 33 41.33 -20.42 6.19
CA ILE A 33 42.68 -19.87 6.30
C ILE A 33 42.64 -18.57 7.10
N MET A 34 41.79 -17.60 6.75
CA MET A 34 41.70 -16.34 7.50
C MET A 34 41.27 -16.50 8.97
N GLU A 35 40.34 -17.40 9.26
CA GLU A 35 39.89 -17.68 10.62
C GLU A 35 41.00 -18.36 11.46
N SER A 36 41.93 -19.06 10.81
CA SER A 36 43.11 -19.64 11.46
C SER A 36 44.24 -18.63 11.73
N LEU A 37 44.22 -17.44 11.11
CA LEU A 37 45.20 -16.40 11.39
C LEU A 37 44.90 -15.72 12.74
N SER A 38 45.97 -15.32 13.44
CA SER A 38 45.89 -14.50 14.65
C SER A 38 45.13 -13.20 14.39
N ILE A 39 44.44 -12.68 15.42
CA ILE A 39 43.54 -11.51 15.34
C ILE A 39 44.23 -10.29 14.70
N GLU A 40 45.53 -10.07 14.97
CA GLU A 40 46.31 -8.96 14.40
C GLU A 40 46.55 -9.05 12.89
N ARG A 41 46.44 -10.26 12.31
CA ARG A 41 46.61 -10.52 10.87
C ARG A 41 45.29 -10.81 10.16
N GLN A 42 44.16 -10.76 10.87
CA GLN A 42 42.85 -10.88 10.26
C GLN A 42 42.51 -9.59 9.53
N ASP A 43 42.65 -9.62 8.21
CA ASP A 43 42.23 -8.51 7.36
C ASP A 43 40.70 -8.52 7.19
N VAL A 44 40.06 -7.51 7.79
CA VAL A 44 38.60 -7.31 7.70
C VAL A 44 38.18 -7.02 6.26
N ALA A 45 39.02 -6.38 5.44
CA ALA A 45 38.69 -6.13 4.04
C ALA A 45 38.58 -7.45 3.26
N THR A 46 39.51 -8.38 3.49
CA THR A 46 39.46 -9.72 2.89
C THR A 46 38.24 -10.52 3.38
N GLN A 47 37.88 -10.43 4.66
CA GLN A 47 36.65 -11.05 5.19
C GLN A 47 35.39 -10.51 4.51
N CYS A 48 35.26 -9.19 4.45
CA CYS A 48 34.14 -8.54 3.77
C CYS A 48 34.11 -8.88 2.28
N PHE A 49 35.27 -8.98 1.62
CA PHE A 49 35.35 -9.37 0.22
C PHE A 49 34.89 -10.82 -0.01
N LEU A 50 35.25 -11.75 0.87
CA LEU A 50 34.75 -13.13 0.77
C LEU A 50 33.24 -13.22 0.99
N ASP A 51 32.68 -12.45 1.92
CA ASP A 51 31.23 -12.38 2.12
C ASP A 51 30.52 -11.76 0.93
N PHE A 52 31.11 -10.73 0.33
CA PHE A 52 30.63 -10.16 -0.92
C PHE A 52 30.64 -11.20 -2.05
N LEU A 53 31.71 -11.97 -2.22
CA LEU A 53 31.77 -13.01 -3.24
C LEU A 53 30.75 -14.13 -3.00
N LYS A 54 30.47 -14.52 -1.74
CA LYS A 54 29.39 -15.45 -1.41
C LYS A 54 28.03 -14.92 -1.83
N TRP A 55 27.77 -13.63 -1.57
CA TRP A 55 26.54 -12.99 -1.99
C TRP A 55 26.44 -12.92 -3.53
N CYS A 56 27.51 -12.48 -4.21
CA CYS A 56 27.57 -12.43 -5.67
C CYS A 56 27.32 -13.80 -6.31
N ARG A 57 27.83 -14.87 -5.72
CA ARG A 57 27.61 -16.24 -6.18
C ARG A 57 26.12 -16.60 -6.24
N VAL A 58 25.35 -16.25 -5.21
CA VAL A 58 23.90 -16.47 -5.17
C VAL A 58 23.20 -15.63 -6.25
N VAL A 59 23.54 -14.35 -6.33
CA VAL A 59 22.97 -13.42 -7.32
C VAL A 59 23.26 -13.89 -8.75
N LEU A 60 24.50 -14.29 -9.03
CA LEU A 60 24.91 -14.82 -10.34
C LEU A 60 24.08 -16.04 -10.70
N LEU A 61 23.95 -17.01 -9.80
CA LEU A 61 23.15 -18.23 -10.05
C LEU A 61 21.68 -17.93 -10.34
N GLN A 62 21.10 -16.92 -9.69
CA GLN A 62 19.74 -16.48 -9.98
C GLN A 62 19.65 -15.76 -11.32
N ASP A 63 20.53 -14.80 -11.57
CA ASP A 63 20.48 -13.94 -12.76
C ASP A 63 20.80 -14.71 -14.05
N VAL A 64 21.67 -15.73 -14.00
CA VAL A 64 22.00 -16.53 -15.18
C VAL A 64 20.82 -17.31 -15.75
N VAL A 65 19.82 -17.66 -14.93
CA VAL A 65 18.60 -18.35 -15.38
C VAL A 65 17.85 -17.47 -16.38
N PHE A 66 17.70 -16.19 -16.07
CA PHE A 66 17.10 -15.21 -16.97
C PHE A 66 18.01 -14.84 -18.13
N LEU A 67 19.33 -14.78 -17.89
CA LEU A 67 20.32 -14.49 -18.93
C LEU A 67 20.31 -15.58 -20.01
N ARG A 68 20.12 -16.84 -19.64
CA ARG A 68 20.03 -17.97 -20.58
C ARG A 68 18.81 -17.88 -21.50
N GLN A 69 17.68 -17.36 -21.00
CA GLN A 69 16.50 -17.10 -21.83
C GLN A 69 16.75 -15.98 -22.86
N LYS A 70 17.46 -14.92 -22.46
CA LYS A 70 17.76 -13.78 -23.33
C LYS A 70 18.87 -14.07 -24.33
N PHE A 71 19.87 -14.86 -23.95
CA PHE A 71 21.06 -15.14 -24.75
C PHE A 71 21.39 -16.64 -24.78
N PRO A 72 20.55 -17.47 -25.42
CA PRO A 72 20.72 -18.93 -25.42
C PRO A 72 21.97 -19.41 -26.17
N LEU A 73 22.57 -18.55 -27.00
CA LEU A 73 23.74 -18.90 -27.83
C LEU A 73 25.08 -18.76 -27.09
N LEU A 74 25.09 -18.27 -25.84
CA LEU A 74 26.34 -18.07 -25.12
C LEU A 74 27.04 -19.41 -24.82
N PRO A 75 28.36 -19.52 -25.01
CA PRO A 75 29.13 -20.74 -24.72
C PRO A 75 29.19 -21.04 -23.21
N LEU A 76 28.82 -20.07 -22.36
CA LEU A 76 28.74 -20.22 -20.92
C LEU A 76 27.88 -21.42 -20.50
N TRP A 77 26.77 -21.68 -21.21
CA TRP A 77 25.81 -22.73 -20.87
C TRP A 77 26.34 -24.15 -21.05
N ARG A 78 27.44 -24.32 -21.80
CA ARG A 78 28.09 -25.62 -22.00
C ARG A 78 29.10 -25.95 -20.90
N LYS A 79 29.43 -24.99 -20.03
CA LYS A 79 30.40 -25.14 -18.95
C LYS A 79 29.71 -25.45 -17.63
N SER A 80 30.42 -26.14 -16.74
CA SER A 80 29.99 -26.30 -15.34
C SER A 80 29.91 -24.92 -14.65
N PRO A 81 28.92 -24.66 -13.79
CA PRO A 81 27.85 -25.58 -13.37
C PRO A 81 26.58 -25.56 -14.23
N PHE A 82 26.53 -24.74 -15.27
CA PHE A 82 25.30 -24.47 -16.04
C PHE A 82 24.85 -25.63 -16.93
N ASN A 83 25.71 -26.62 -17.15
CA ASN A 83 25.40 -27.86 -17.86
C ASN A 83 24.95 -29.01 -16.96
N GLN A 84 24.88 -28.81 -15.63
CA GLN A 84 24.55 -29.84 -14.66
C GLN A 84 23.02 -29.96 -14.46
N PRO A 85 22.49 -31.16 -14.18
CA PRO A 85 21.07 -31.35 -13.89
C PRO A 85 20.61 -30.55 -12.66
N ALA A 86 21.47 -30.42 -11.65
CA ALA A 86 21.19 -29.62 -10.45
C ALA A 86 20.89 -28.14 -10.78
N PHE A 87 21.51 -27.58 -11.82
CA PHE A 87 21.22 -26.23 -12.29
C PHE A 87 19.87 -26.16 -13.02
N GLU A 88 19.50 -27.20 -13.80
CA GLU A 88 18.21 -27.25 -14.48
C GLU A 88 17.03 -27.35 -13.50
N ASP A 89 17.17 -28.14 -12.44
CA ASP A 89 16.16 -28.26 -11.38
C ASP A 89 15.99 -26.94 -10.63
N PHE A 90 17.10 -26.23 -10.38
CA PHE A 90 17.07 -24.90 -9.78
C PHE A 90 16.41 -23.88 -10.71
N SER A 91 16.79 -23.85 -11.98
CA SER A 91 16.23 -22.99 -13.01
C SER A 91 14.72 -23.15 -13.13
N THR A 92 14.24 -24.39 -13.19
CA THR A 92 12.81 -24.71 -13.31
C THR A 92 12.02 -24.21 -12.09
N ARG A 93 12.53 -24.46 -10.87
CA ARG A 93 11.91 -23.98 -9.63
C ARG A 93 11.91 -22.47 -9.52
N LEU A 94 13.02 -21.81 -9.87
CA LEU A 94 13.11 -20.35 -9.84
C LEU A 94 12.12 -19.72 -10.81
N LEU A 95 12.00 -20.26 -12.03
CA LEU A 95 11.04 -19.76 -13.01
C LEU A 95 9.58 -20.01 -12.59
N HIS A 96 9.31 -21.14 -11.92
CA HIS A 96 8.01 -21.39 -11.33
C HIS A 96 7.68 -20.36 -10.23
N GLU A 97 8.61 -20.12 -9.30
CA GLU A 97 8.44 -19.16 -8.21
C GLU A 97 8.32 -17.72 -8.73
N VAL A 98 8.99 -17.37 -9.82
CA VAL A 98 8.85 -16.03 -10.40
C VAL A 98 7.49 -15.83 -11.08
N LYS A 99 6.91 -16.90 -11.63
CA LYS A 99 5.58 -16.85 -12.28
C LYS A 99 4.42 -16.94 -11.29
N HIS A 100 4.59 -17.72 -10.22
CA HIS A 100 3.54 -18.08 -9.28
C HIS A 100 3.77 -17.57 -7.85
N GLY A 101 4.94 -17.01 -7.57
CA GLY A 101 5.26 -16.42 -6.28
C GLY A 101 4.36 -15.24 -6.01
N ASN A 102 3.89 -15.14 -4.77
CA ASN A 102 3.01 -14.06 -4.36
C ASN A 102 3.76 -12.72 -4.46
N ASP A 103 3.33 -11.87 -5.38
CA ASP A 103 3.74 -10.46 -5.40
C ASP A 103 3.45 -9.87 -4.02
N PRO A 104 4.41 -9.20 -3.36
CA PRO A 104 4.17 -8.48 -2.12
C PRO A 104 2.90 -7.62 -2.24
N MET A 105 2.05 -7.63 -1.23
CA MET A 105 0.74 -6.95 -1.20
C MET A 105 0.81 -5.50 -1.73
N TYR A 106 1.89 -4.78 -1.43
CA TYR A 106 2.12 -3.42 -1.93
C TYR A 106 2.18 -3.32 -3.47
N ILE A 107 2.78 -4.30 -4.15
CA ILE A 107 2.83 -4.36 -5.63
C ILE A 107 1.44 -4.63 -6.20
N GLN A 108 0.68 -5.53 -5.56
CA GLN A 108 -0.70 -5.83 -5.97
C GLN A 108 -1.59 -4.58 -5.84
N ILE A 109 -1.43 -3.82 -4.76
CA ILE A 109 -2.10 -2.53 -4.57
C ILE A 109 -1.67 -1.54 -5.65
N ALA A 110 -0.36 -1.37 -5.89
CA ALA A 110 0.14 -0.46 -6.90
C ALA A 110 -0.38 -0.79 -8.32
N LYS A 111 -0.53 -2.07 -8.65
CA LYS A 111 -1.10 -2.55 -9.92
C LYS A 111 -2.61 -2.24 -10.04
N THR A 112 -3.35 -2.26 -8.94
CA THR A 112 -4.82 -2.06 -8.95
C THR A 112 -5.24 -0.61 -8.78
N VAL A 113 -4.40 0.25 -8.22
CA VAL A 113 -4.68 1.69 -8.02
C VAL A 113 -5.14 2.42 -9.29
N PRO A 114 -4.50 2.25 -10.47
CA PRO A 114 -4.97 2.91 -11.69
C PRO A 114 -6.39 2.48 -12.08
N HIS A 115 -6.70 1.19 -11.93
CA HIS A 115 -8.03 0.66 -12.26
C HIS A 115 -9.10 1.20 -11.29
N LEU A 116 -8.78 1.25 -9.99
CA LEU A 116 -9.65 1.85 -8.98
C LEU A 116 -9.86 3.35 -9.24
N ALA A 117 -8.81 4.07 -9.64
CA ALA A 117 -8.91 5.48 -9.99
C ALA A 117 -9.85 5.70 -11.19
N HIS A 118 -9.76 4.88 -12.24
CA HIS A 118 -10.67 4.93 -13.37
C HIS A 118 -12.12 4.62 -12.97
N LEU A 119 -12.33 3.61 -12.14
CA LEU A 119 -13.67 3.23 -11.69
C LEU A 119 -14.30 4.34 -10.84
N LEU A 120 -13.54 4.90 -9.90
CA LEU A 120 -13.97 6.03 -9.09
C LEU A 120 -14.26 7.25 -9.98
N GLN A 121 -13.39 7.58 -10.92
CA GLN A 121 -13.61 8.72 -11.83
C GLN A 121 -14.87 8.54 -12.67
N ASN A 122 -15.11 7.35 -13.22
CA ASN A 122 -16.33 7.04 -13.97
C ASN A 122 -17.57 7.13 -13.08
N GLN A 123 -17.48 6.65 -11.83
CA GLN A 123 -18.57 6.77 -10.87
C GLN A 123 -18.87 8.25 -10.57
N PHE A 124 -17.85 9.08 -10.35
CA PHE A 124 -18.00 10.52 -10.12
C PHE A 124 -18.64 11.22 -11.32
N ASN A 125 -18.25 10.88 -12.54
CA ASN A 125 -18.84 11.48 -13.73
C ASN A 125 -20.33 11.08 -13.87
N ASN A 126 -20.66 9.80 -13.67
CA ASN A 126 -22.04 9.32 -13.72
C ASN A 126 -22.94 9.96 -12.65
N THR A 127 -22.43 10.16 -11.43
CA THR A 127 -23.20 10.84 -10.37
C THR A 127 -23.39 12.31 -10.69
N LEU A 128 -22.37 13.00 -11.23
CA LEU A 128 -22.50 14.38 -11.69
C LEU A 128 -23.54 14.53 -12.80
N ASP A 129 -23.55 13.63 -13.79
CA ASP A 129 -24.55 13.65 -14.88
C ASP A 129 -25.97 13.44 -14.36
N THR A 130 -26.12 12.55 -13.37
CA THR A 130 -27.42 12.31 -12.71
C THR A 130 -27.88 13.54 -11.93
N ILE A 131 -26.99 14.21 -11.22
CA ILE A 131 -27.31 15.44 -10.49
C ILE A 131 -27.71 16.56 -11.44
N ASN A 132 -26.96 16.77 -12.52
CA ASN A 132 -27.25 17.80 -13.52
C ASN A 132 -28.61 17.56 -14.20
N THR A 133 -28.91 16.32 -14.58
CA THR A 133 -30.21 15.98 -15.18
C THR A 133 -31.38 16.15 -14.21
N GLN A 134 -31.20 15.80 -12.93
CA GLN A 134 -32.20 16.06 -11.91
C GLN A 134 -32.42 17.56 -11.65
N TYR A 135 -31.35 18.35 -11.63
CA TYR A 135 -31.43 19.79 -11.45
C TYR A 135 -32.26 20.43 -12.58
N ASN A 136 -31.93 20.13 -13.84
CA ASN A 136 -32.67 20.63 -15.00
C ASN A 136 -34.15 20.20 -14.98
N SER A 137 -34.41 18.95 -14.59
CA SER A 137 -35.78 18.43 -14.49
C SER A 137 -36.59 19.16 -13.42
N ASN A 138 -35.98 19.44 -12.28
CA ASN A 138 -36.62 20.19 -11.19
C ASN A 138 -36.83 21.66 -11.56
N GLU A 139 -35.90 22.29 -12.26
CA GLU A 139 -36.05 23.65 -12.77
C GLU A 139 -37.25 23.74 -13.72
N ILE A 140 -37.37 22.81 -14.68
CA ILE A 140 -38.52 22.75 -15.59
C ILE A 140 -39.83 22.55 -14.81
N ARG A 141 -39.84 21.69 -13.78
CA ARG A 141 -41.01 21.49 -12.93
C ARG A 141 -41.40 22.76 -12.18
N MET A 142 -40.42 23.48 -11.61
CA MET A 142 -40.67 24.76 -10.93
C MET A 142 -41.22 25.81 -11.89
N ASN A 143 -40.63 25.96 -13.08
CA ASN A 143 -41.12 26.90 -14.10
C ASN A 143 -42.56 26.57 -14.54
N ARG A 144 -42.90 25.27 -14.66
CA ARG A 144 -44.28 24.84 -14.96
C ARG A 144 -45.25 25.18 -13.83
N VAL A 145 -44.86 24.99 -12.57
CA VAL A 145 -45.68 25.35 -11.41
C VAL A 145 -45.89 26.87 -11.35
N GLU A 146 -44.84 27.65 -11.55
CA GLU A 146 -44.92 29.12 -11.59
C GLU A 146 -45.83 29.61 -12.71
N THR A 147 -45.70 29.03 -13.91
CA THR A 147 -46.55 29.37 -15.06
C THR A 147 -48.01 29.03 -14.77
N GLY A 148 -48.29 27.85 -14.22
CA GLY A 148 -49.65 27.44 -13.85
C GLY A 148 -50.26 28.31 -12.74
N LEU A 149 -49.47 28.73 -11.75
CA LEU A 149 -49.93 29.67 -10.73
C LEU A 149 -50.26 31.04 -11.33
N ASN A 150 -49.43 31.55 -12.24
CA ASN A 150 -49.68 32.81 -12.92
C ASN A 150 -50.94 32.74 -13.80
N GLU A 151 -51.17 31.62 -14.46
CA GLU A 151 -52.38 31.39 -15.25
C GLU A 151 -53.64 31.36 -14.35
N CYS A 152 -53.59 30.64 -13.23
CA CYS A 152 -54.68 30.63 -12.25
C CYS A 152 -54.97 32.03 -11.69
N LEU A 153 -53.92 32.80 -11.37
CA LEU A 153 -54.05 34.19 -10.94
C LEU A 153 -54.71 35.06 -12.01
N GLN A 154 -54.42 34.85 -13.30
CA GLN A 154 -55.09 35.57 -14.39
C GLN A 154 -56.59 35.29 -14.42
N TYR A 155 -57.00 34.02 -14.29
CA TYR A 155 -58.43 33.66 -14.23
C TYR A 155 -59.14 34.22 -13.00
N MET A 156 -58.42 34.44 -11.89
CA MET A 156 -58.98 35.03 -10.67
C MET A 156 -59.00 36.58 -10.66
N LYS A 157 -58.33 37.26 -11.60
CA LYS A 157 -58.30 38.74 -11.68
C LYS A 157 -59.69 39.40 -11.77
N PRO A 158 -60.67 38.89 -12.54
CA PRO A 158 -62.00 39.50 -12.60
C PRO A 158 -62.73 39.42 -11.25
N MET A 159 -62.55 38.31 -10.53
CA MET A 159 -63.14 38.11 -9.21
C MET A 159 -62.50 39.04 -8.18
N SER A 160 -61.17 39.20 -8.18
CA SER A 160 -60.50 40.14 -7.29
C SER A 160 -60.84 41.60 -7.64
N SER A 161 -61.02 41.92 -8.92
CA SER A 161 -61.49 43.25 -9.36
C SER A 161 -62.93 43.51 -8.93
N PHE A 162 -63.79 42.48 -8.98
CA PHE A 162 -65.16 42.54 -8.50
C PHE A 162 -65.22 42.75 -6.99
N THR A 163 -64.48 41.98 -6.19
CA THR A 163 -64.44 42.18 -4.73
C THR A 163 -63.87 43.54 -4.37
N THR A 164 -62.82 43.99 -5.07
CA THR A 164 -62.24 45.33 -4.87
C THR A 164 -63.26 46.43 -5.19
N ARG A 165 -64.00 46.33 -6.31
CA ARG A 165 -65.09 47.26 -6.64
C ARG A 165 -66.24 47.22 -5.64
N LEU A 166 -66.54 46.03 -5.11
CA LEU A 166 -67.60 45.84 -4.11
C LEU A 166 -67.22 46.49 -2.78
N LEU A 167 -65.94 46.44 -2.42
CA LEU A 167 -65.37 47.10 -1.24
C LEU A 167 -65.18 48.61 -1.43
N SER A 168 -64.94 49.09 -2.66
CA SER A 168 -64.62 50.51 -2.91
C SER A 168 -65.81 51.38 -3.34
N GLU A 169 -66.77 50.87 -4.11
CA GLU A 169 -67.79 51.71 -4.76
C GLU A 169 -69.26 51.26 -4.60
N GLY A 170 -69.55 50.06 -4.07
CA GLY A 170 -70.92 49.59 -3.77
C GLY A 170 -71.81 49.40 -5.03
N LEU A 171 -72.22 48.15 -5.33
CA LEU A 171 -72.96 47.84 -6.57
C LEU A 171 -74.37 47.28 -6.35
N VAL A 172 -75.32 47.75 -7.17
CA VAL A 172 -76.69 47.25 -7.37
C VAL A 172 -76.68 46.01 -8.28
N THR A 173 -77.27 44.90 -7.84
CA THR A 173 -77.29 43.62 -8.57
C THR A 173 -78.58 43.42 -9.40
N ARG A 174 -78.43 42.98 -10.66
CA ARG A 174 -79.50 42.41 -11.51
C ARG A 174 -79.05 41.02 -11.98
N THR A 175 -79.81 39.98 -11.64
CA THR A 175 -79.44 38.57 -11.86
C THR A 175 -80.10 38.01 -13.12
N VAL A 176 -79.33 37.29 -13.96
CA VAL A 176 -79.83 36.39 -15.02
C VAL A 176 -79.22 35.01 -14.78
N ILE A 177 -80.03 33.96 -14.89
CA ILE A 177 -79.65 32.57 -14.65
C ILE A 177 -79.56 31.84 -16.01
N THR A 178 -78.43 31.17 -16.26
CA THR A 178 -78.28 30.16 -17.31
C THR A 178 -77.72 28.89 -16.68
N VAL A 179 -78.33 27.75 -17.02
CA VAL A 179 -78.04 26.41 -16.47
C VAL A 179 -77.34 25.58 -17.54
N GLU A 180 -76.20 24.98 -17.21
CA GLU A 180 -75.60 23.85 -17.94
C GLU A 180 -75.13 22.78 -16.94
N SER A 181 -75.29 21.51 -17.33
CA SER A 181 -75.18 20.30 -16.51
C SER A 181 -74.00 19.41 -16.88
N ASP A 182 -73.66 18.51 -15.95
CA ASP A 182 -72.82 17.28 -16.04
C ASP A 182 -71.29 17.47 -16.06
N SER A 183 -70.45 16.66 -15.40
CA SER A 183 -70.62 15.37 -14.70
C SER A 183 -69.43 15.12 -13.73
N LEU A 184 -69.63 14.24 -12.75
CA LEU A 184 -68.68 13.78 -11.71
C LEU A 184 -68.17 12.37 -12.03
N ASP A 185 -66.89 12.10 -11.77
CA ASP A 185 -66.29 10.78 -11.49
C ASP A 185 -64.83 11.01 -11.02
N ASN A 186 -64.15 10.24 -10.18
CA ASN A 186 -64.43 9.20 -9.19
C ASN A 186 -63.06 8.95 -8.50
N CYS A 187 -63.03 8.76 -7.17
CA CYS A 187 -61.82 8.52 -6.39
C CYS A 187 -61.55 7.02 -6.23
N ASN A 188 -60.29 6.57 -6.33
CA ASN A 188 -59.90 5.24 -5.88
C ASN A 188 -58.58 5.26 -5.07
N ASN A 189 -58.67 4.74 -3.85
CA ASN A 189 -57.59 4.42 -2.93
C ASN A 189 -56.86 3.14 -3.35
N ASN A 190 -55.61 2.97 -2.90
CA ASN A 190 -55.17 1.74 -2.23
C ASN A 190 -53.83 1.92 -1.49
N ASP A 191 -53.87 1.54 -0.21
CA ASP A 191 -52.78 1.39 0.74
C ASP A 191 -51.76 0.31 0.35
N ARG A 192 -50.50 0.46 0.81
CA ARG A 192 -49.73 -0.63 1.46
C ARG A 192 -48.40 -0.19 2.12
N LEU A 193 -48.49 -0.03 3.44
CA LEU A 193 -47.66 -0.62 4.50
C LEU A 193 -46.12 -0.68 4.42
N LEU A 194 -45.54 0.04 5.39
CA LEU A 194 -44.27 -0.15 6.10
C LEU A 194 -43.81 -1.61 6.25
N LYS A 195 -42.52 -1.85 6.00
CA LYS A 195 -41.74 -2.93 6.62
C LYS A 195 -40.43 -2.38 7.19
N SER A 196 -40.36 -2.37 8.51
CA SER A 196 -39.17 -2.27 9.34
C SER A 196 -38.56 -3.67 9.48
N PHE A 197 -37.24 -3.81 9.29
CA PHE A 197 -36.46 -4.94 9.84
C PHE A 197 -35.04 -4.49 10.22
N THR A 198 -34.83 -4.49 11.53
CA THR A 198 -33.63 -4.79 12.34
C THR A 198 -32.28 -5.00 11.64
N ALA A 199 -31.30 -4.16 12.00
CA ALA A 199 -29.88 -4.36 11.76
C ALA A 199 -29.28 -5.35 12.77
N ALA A 200 -28.66 -6.42 12.27
CA ALA A 200 -27.80 -7.31 13.03
C ALA A 200 -26.39 -6.70 13.11
N VAL A 201 -25.87 -6.56 14.33
CA VAL A 201 -24.50 -6.12 14.61
C VAL A 201 -23.66 -7.37 14.84
N ASP A 202 -22.73 -7.63 13.93
CA ASP A 202 -21.76 -8.72 14.05
C ASP A 202 -20.62 -8.31 14.98
N ASN A 203 -20.51 -9.08 16.06
CA ASN A 203 -19.47 -9.03 17.07
C ASN A 203 -18.17 -9.61 16.48
N SER A 204 -17.22 -8.76 16.12
CA SER A 204 -15.86 -9.19 15.78
C SER A 204 -14.97 -9.10 17.02
N SER A 205 -14.62 -10.28 17.53
CA SER A 205 -13.73 -10.55 18.64
C SER A 205 -12.29 -10.17 18.32
N SER A 206 -11.83 -9.05 18.88
CA SER A 206 -10.42 -8.67 18.90
C SER A 206 -9.64 -9.57 19.87
N HIS A 207 -8.84 -10.49 19.32
CA HIS A 207 -7.82 -11.23 20.07
C HIS A 207 -6.65 -10.28 20.41
N SER A 208 -6.62 -9.80 21.65
CA SER A 208 -5.47 -9.15 22.27
C SER A 208 -4.40 -10.20 22.57
N ALA A 209 -3.46 -10.37 21.65
CA ALA A 209 -2.24 -11.12 21.90
C ALA A 209 -1.38 -10.36 22.93
N SER A 210 -0.99 -11.09 23.96
CA SER A 210 -0.14 -10.67 25.08
C SER A 210 1.22 -10.17 24.62
N ILE A 211 1.47 -8.86 24.78
CA ILE A 211 2.81 -8.30 24.68
C ILE A 211 3.50 -8.56 26.01
N GLN A 212 4.45 -9.49 26.02
CA GLN A 212 5.43 -9.61 27.08
C GLN A 212 6.31 -8.35 27.05
N ASP A 213 6.41 -7.67 28.19
CA ASP A 213 7.30 -6.53 28.41
C ASP A 213 8.77 -6.98 28.23
N ILE A 214 9.30 -6.79 27.03
CA ILE A 214 10.74 -6.90 26.78
C ILE A 214 11.35 -5.54 27.14
N SER A 215 11.97 -5.46 28.31
CA SER A 215 12.73 -4.28 28.72
C SER A 215 13.85 -4.00 27.70
N ILE A 216 13.67 -2.94 26.92
CA ILE A 216 14.61 -2.56 25.86
C ILE A 216 15.94 -2.12 26.52
N PRO A 217 17.09 -2.74 26.20
CA PRO A 217 18.37 -2.32 26.74
C PRO A 217 18.66 -0.87 26.31
N GLN A 218 18.89 0.03 27.26
CA GLN A 218 19.25 1.41 26.98
C GLN A 218 20.72 1.48 26.52
N TYR A 219 20.97 1.16 25.25
CA TYR A 219 22.31 1.19 24.67
C TYR A 219 22.73 2.62 24.31
N ARG A 220 23.87 3.08 24.83
CA ARG A 220 24.53 4.34 24.44
C ARG A 220 25.69 4.03 23.49
N LEU A 221 25.61 4.53 22.25
CA LEU A 221 26.74 4.46 21.32
C LEU A 221 27.93 5.23 21.89
N ASN A 222 29.09 4.60 21.91
CA ASN A 222 30.29 5.21 22.49
C ASN A 222 30.90 6.22 21.51
N SER A 223 31.04 7.49 21.91
CA SER A 223 31.61 8.55 21.07
C SER A 223 33.13 8.44 20.86
N THR A 224 33.83 7.56 21.55
CA THR A 224 35.30 7.43 21.46
C THR A 224 35.79 6.58 20.28
N ILE A 225 34.88 5.92 19.55
CA ILE A 225 35.18 5.14 18.34
C ILE A 225 35.61 6.09 17.22
N LYS A 226 36.88 5.98 16.82
CA LYS A 226 37.50 6.83 15.79
C LYS A 226 37.93 6.06 14.54
N THR A 227 38.03 4.73 14.62
CA THR A 227 38.47 3.89 13.49
C THR A 227 37.33 3.06 12.94
N VAL A 228 37.43 2.68 11.66
CA VAL A 228 36.48 1.78 10.98
C VAL A 228 36.49 0.39 11.62
N MET A 229 37.64 -0.06 12.14
CA MET A 229 37.78 -1.35 12.82
C MET A 229 37.00 -1.39 14.13
N ASP A 230 37.15 -0.37 14.97
CA ASP A 230 36.41 -0.24 16.23
C ASP A 230 34.89 -0.16 15.98
N LEU A 231 34.49 0.48 14.87
CA LEU A 231 33.09 0.60 14.46
C LEU A 231 32.52 -0.76 14.01
N TRP A 232 33.29 -1.52 13.24
CA TRP A 232 32.91 -2.85 12.81
C TRP A 232 32.79 -3.81 14.00
N GLU A 233 33.71 -3.74 14.96
CA GLU A 233 33.63 -4.53 16.19
C GLU A 233 32.41 -4.19 17.05
N GLU A 234 32.07 -2.91 17.21
CA GLU A 234 30.82 -2.48 17.87
C GLU A 234 29.59 -3.04 17.14
N TYR A 235 29.64 -3.09 15.80
CA TYR A 235 28.53 -3.56 14.99
C TYR A 235 28.30 -5.06 15.06
N ASP A 236 29.37 -5.85 14.89
CA ASP A 236 29.31 -7.31 14.71
C ASP A 236 29.39 -8.06 16.04
N ARG A 237 30.28 -7.63 16.95
CA ARG A 237 30.56 -8.36 18.20
C ARG A 237 30.09 -7.62 19.45
N GLY A 238 29.77 -6.34 19.35
CA GLY A 238 29.43 -5.49 20.49
C GLY A 238 30.68 -4.96 21.20
N PHE A 239 30.61 -3.71 21.65
CA PHE A 239 31.75 -2.96 22.20
C PHE A 239 31.91 -3.14 23.71
N ILE A 240 33.15 -3.16 24.20
CA ILE A 240 33.48 -3.21 25.63
C ILE A 240 33.76 -1.77 26.11
N PRO A 241 32.91 -1.16 26.96
CA PRO A 241 33.05 0.25 27.33
C PRO A 241 34.18 0.53 28.34
N GLY A 242 34.91 -0.49 28.82
CA GLY A 242 36.06 -0.35 29.71
C GLY A 242 36.66 -1.70 30.13
N ILE A 243 37.86 -1.68 30.72
CA ILE A 243 38.70 -2.87 31.02
C ILE A 243 37.99 -3.95 31.88
N ASP A 244 36.95 -3.59 32.65
CA ASP A 244 36.20 -4.52 33.52
C ASP A 244 34.67 -4.50 33.33
N MET A 245 34.16 -4.07 32.17
CA MET A 245 32.71 -4.10 31.89
C MET A 245 32.30 -5.27 30.99
N PRO A 246 31.11 -5.87 31.23
CA PRO A 246 30.57 -6.88 30.33
C PRO A 246 30.42 -6.30 28.92
N ARG A 247 30.76 -7.11 27.91
CA ARG A 247 30.64 -6.75 26.51
C ARG A 247 29.20 -6.33 26.22
N GLY A 248 29.02 -5.11 25.70
CA GLY A 248 27.71 -4.61 25.32
C GLY A 248 27.12 -5.42 24.15
N PRO A 249 25.79 -5.40 23.96
CA PRO A 249 25.16 -6.10 22.84
C PRO A 249 25.65 -5.58 21.49
N ALA A 250 25.76 -6.47 20.50
CA ALA A 250 26.11 -6.11 19.13
C ALA A 250 25.01 -5.26 18.48
N ILE A 251 25.39 -4.24 17.71
CA ILE A 251 24.40 -3.38 17.02
C ILE A 251 23.61 -4.19 15.99
N ARG A 252 24.20 -5.21 15.36
CA ARG A 252 23.48 -6.13 14.48
C ARG A 252 22.32 -6.81 15.21
N ASP A 253 22.58 -7.42 16.35
CA ASP A 253 21.57 -8.11 17.16
C ASP A 253 20.47 -7.15 17.64
N LEU A 254 20.85 -5.92 18.01
CA LEU A 254 19.90 -4.89 18.39
C LEU A 254 18.98 -4.48 17.22
N ASN A 255 19.53 -4.39 15.99
CA ASN A 255 18.74 -4.11 14.80
C ASN A 255 17.82 -5.27 14.43
N GLU A 256 18.29 -6.52 14.55
CA GLU A 256 17.49 -7.71 14.25
C GLU A 256 16.35 -7.90 15.27
N ARG A 257 16.63 -7.74 16.56
CA ARG A 257 15.65 -8.00 17.63
C ARG A 257 14.72 -6.83 17.91
N PHE A 258 15.21 -5.59 17.80
CA PHE A 258 14.47 -4.39 18.22
C PHE A 258 14.30 -3.34 17.12
N GLY A 259 14.91 -3.52 15.95
CA GLY A 259 14.77 -2.62 14.81
C GLY A 259 15.19 -1.17 15.12
N VAL A 260 14.22 -0.25 15.12
CA VAL A 260 14.41 1.16 15.48
C VAL A 260 14.19 1.44 16.96
N LYS A 261 13.57 0.51 17.70
CA LYS A 261 13.04 0.76 19.05
C LYS A 261 14.13 0.88 20.11
N TRP A 262 15.34 0.37 19.87
CA TRP A 262 16.48 0.59 20.78
C TRP A 262 17.12 1.97 20.61
N ARG A 263 16.76 2.72 19.54
CA ARG A 263 17.29 4.05 19.21
C ARG A 263 16.35 5.19 19.66
N VAL A 264 15.76 5.06 20.85
CA VAL A 264 14.76 6.05 21.36
C VAL A 264 15.38 7.42 21.61
N ASN A 265 16.63 7.46 22.08
CA ASN A 265 17.28 8.71 22.45
C ASN A 265 17.98 9.37 21.26
N ASP A 266 17.78 10.68 21.09
CA ASP A 266 18.46 11.50 20.07
C ASP A 266 19.99 11.45 20.18
N LYS A 267 20.50 11.19 21.39
CA LYS A 267 21.93 10.96 21.67
C LYS A 267 22.48 9.69 21.01
N CYS A 268 21.64 8.71 20.68
CA CYS A 268 22.00 7.48 19.98
C CYS A 268 21.63 7.56 18.48
N ARG A 269 20.54 8.24 18.14
CA ARG A 269 20.05 8.35 16.76
C ARG A 269 21.00 9.13 15.85
N LYS A 270 21.49 10.30 16.29
CA LYS A 270 22.37 11.16 15.46
C LYS A 270 23.73 10.51 15.18
N PRO A 271 24.45 9.90 16.16
CA PRO A 271 25.70 9.21 15.89
C PRO A 271 25.52 7.98 15.00
N TYR A 272 24.46 7.19 15.20
CA TYR A 272 24.16 6.03 14.38
C TYR A 272 23.94 6.41 12.91
N SER A 273 23.13 7.45 12.64
CA SER A 273 22.89 7.91 11.27
C SER A 273 24.17 8.39 10.57
N ARG A 274 25.08 9.04 11.32
CA ARG A 274 26.39 9.46 10.79
C ARG A 274 27.30 8.26 10.50
N ARG A 275 27.29 7.25 11.36
CA ARG A 275 28.08 6.01 11.21
C ARG A 275 27.58 5.09 10.11
N ARG A 276 26.31 5.19 9.71
CA ARG A 276 25.75 4.43 8.57
C ARG A 276 26.19 4.95 7.20
N LEU A 277 26.81 6.13 7.15
CA LEU A 277 27.26 6.79 5.92
C LEU A 277 28.77 6.63 5.68
N ILE A 278 29.48 6.04 6.66
CA ILE A 278 30.89 5.65 6.56
C ILE A 278 30.91 4.21 6.03
#